data_AF-A0A545SLI3-F1
#
_entry.id   AF-A0A545SLI3-F1
#
_cell.length_a   1.000
_cell.length_b   1.000
_cell.length_c   1.000
_cell.angle_alpha   90.00
_cell.angle_beta   90.00
_cell.angle_gamma   90.00
#
_symmetry.space_group_name_H-M   'P 1'
#
loop_
_entity.id
_entity.type
_entity.pdbx_description
1 polymer ?
#
loop_
_entity_poly.entity_id
_entity_poly.type
_entity_poly.pdbx_seq_one_letter_code
_entity_poly.pdbx_strand_id
1 'polypeptide(L)'
;MSNRGKISLLLGGLIALATAIAHASCIFFGPECFEAQMAPPALIESAKSGTWIAPVSTLIVSSLFILCSLFALSGAGTIKKIPLTYLALLAIAVLCILRGLSTIPLSLVFPEMVSTFSLISGFIWLYLVFSWVIICVWFHALS
;
A
#
# COMPACT_ATOMS: atom_id res chain seq x y z
N MET A 1 -3.31 25.54 1.84
CA MET A 1 -3.48 24.17 2.38
C MET A 1 -3.53 24.23 3.90
N SER A 2 -4.66 23.83 4.50
CA SER A 2 -4.85 23.77 5.96
C SER A 2 -3.84 22.81 6.62
N ASN A 3 -3.42 23.08 7.86
CA ASN A 3 -2.49 22.23 8.61
C ASN A 3 -2.95 20.76 8.68
N ARG A 4 -4.26 20.52 8.76
CA ARG A 4 -4.84 19.17 8.77
C ARG A 4 -4.56 18.42 7.47
N GLY A 5 -4.75 19.07 6.32
CA GLY A 5 -4.47 18.49 5.00
C GLY A 5 -2.99 18.16 4.80
N LYS A 6 -2.07 19.00 5.31
CA LYS A 6 -0.63 18.71 5.27
C LYS A 6 -0.29 17.45 6.05
N ILE A 7 -0.80 17.34 7.27
CA ILE A 7 -0.55 16.19 8.17
C ILE A 7 -1.10 14.91 7.55
N SER A 8 -2.30 14.95 6.97
CA SER A 8 -2.86 13.80 6.26
C SER A 8 -1.94 13.36 5.12
N LEU A 9 -1.52 14.26 4.24
CA LEU A 9 -0.64 13.91 3.12
C LEU A 9 0.71 13.33 3.59
N LEU A 10 1.30 13.87 4.66
CA LEU A 10 2.49 13.30 5.27
C LEU A 10 2.27 11.88 5.77
N LEU A 11 1.20 11.64 6.52
CA LEU A 11 0.88 10.30 7.04
C LEU A 11 0.64 9.30 5.90
N GLY A 12 -0.14 9.68 4.88
CA GLY A 12 -0.39 8.84 3.72
C GLY A 12 0.90 8.51 2.95
N GLY A 13 1.78 9.50 2.80
CA GLY A 13 3.08 9.30 2.16
C GLY A 13 3.99 8.35 2.94
N LEU A 14 4.02 8.46 4.28
CA LEU A 14 4.80 7.57 5.14
C LEU A 14 4.25 6.13 5.13
N ILE A 15 2.93 5.96 5.13
CA ILE A 15 2.28 4.65 5.05
C ILE A 15 2.57 3.98 3.69
N ALA A 16 2.48 4.74 2.59
CA ALA A 16 2.82 4.25 1.26
C ALA A 16 4.30 3.80 1.20
N LEU A 17 5.20 4.58 1.79
CA LEU A 17 6.62 4.24 1.85
C LEU A 17 6.88 2.96 2.66
N ALA A 18 6.31 2.86 3.86
CA ALA A 18 6.41 1.66 4.70
C ALA A 18 5.89 0.42 3.97
N THR A 19 4.84 0.57 3.17
CA THR A 19 4.25 -0.52 2.39
C THR A 19 5.12 -0.94 1.22
N ALA A 20 5.75 0.01 0.53
CA ALA A 20 6.74 -0.30 -0.51
C ALA A 20 7.90 -1.13 0.05
N ILE A 21 8.40 -0.75 1.23
CA ILE A 21 9.47 -1.45 1.94
C ILE A 21 9.02 -2.87 2.34
N ALA A 22 7.81 -3.00 2.89
CA ALA A 22 7.27 -4.31 3.26
C ALA A 22 7.14 -5.26 2.07
N HIS A 23 6.71 -4.79 0.89
CA HIS A 23 6.66 -5.63 -0.30
C HIS A 23 8.09 -5.98 -0.77
N ALA A 24 8.98 -4.98 -0.85
CA ALA A 24 10.35 -5.17 -1.30
C ALA A 24 11.14 -6.13 -0.41
N SER A 25 10.84 -6.17 0.89
CA SER A 25 11.49 -7.08 1.83
C SER A 25 11.22 -8.55 1.52
N CYS A 26 10.13 -8.90 0.84
CA CYS A 26 9.86 -10.28 0.42
C CYS A 26 10.85 -10.84 -0.58
N ILE A 27 11.59 -9.98 -1.30
CA ILE A 27 12.69 -10.43 -2.16
C ILE A 27 13.81 -11.06 -1.31
N PHE A 28 14.00 -10.59 -0.07
CA PHE A 28 15.03 -11.08 0.84
C PHE A 28 14.53 -12.17 1.79
N PHE A 29 13.28 -12.05 2.28
CA PHE A 29 12.69 -13.01 3.22
C PHE A 29 12.05 -14.24 2.55
N GLY A 30 11.90 -14.24 1.22
CA GLY A 30 11.45 -15.41 0.47
C GLY A 30 9.95 -15.70 0.56
N PRO A 31 9.51 -16.94 0.22
CA PRO A 31 8.10 -17.31 0.03
C PRO A 31 7.19 -17.03 1.24
N GLU A 32 7.69 -17.22 2.47
CA GLU A 32 6.93 -16.99 3.70
C GLU A 32 6.46 -15.54 3.83
N CYS A 33 7.26 -14.58 3.34
CA CYS A 33 6.88 -13.18 3.31
C CYS A 33 5.72 -12.92 2.33
N PHE A 34 5.71 -13.62 1.18
CA PHE A 34 4.63 -13.53 0.20
C PHE A 34 3.33 -14.15 0.75
N GLU A 35 3.43 -15.27 1.46
CA GLU A 35 2.31 -15.89 2.17
C GLU A 35 1.77 -14.97 3.28
N ALA A 36 2.65 -14.37 4.08
CA ALA A 36 2.28 -13.41 5.12
C ALA A 36 1.59 -12.14 4.57
N GLN A 37 1.88 -11.78 3.32
CA GLN A 37 1.22 -10.69 2.59
C GLN A 37 0.00 -11.14 1.78
N MET A 38 -0.39 -12.42 1.92
CA MET A 38 -1.48 -13.05 1.17
C MET A 38 -1.35 -12.85 -0.35
N ALA A 39 -0.12 -12.99 -0.86
CA ALA A 39 0.12 -12.96 -2.29
C ALA A 39 -0.64 -14.10 -2.99
N PRO A 40 -1.01 -13.93 -4.28
CA PRO A 40 -1.63 -15.00 -5.05
C PRO A 40 -0.76 -16.28 -5.03
N PRO A 41 -1.38 -17.49 -5.02
CA PRO A 41 -0.64 -18.75 -5.02
C PRO A 41 0.41 -18.83 -6.14
N ALA A 42 0.11 -18.30 -7.32
CA ALA A 42 1.05 -18.24 -8.44
C ALA A 42 2.34 -17.44 -8.13
N LEU A 43 2.26 -16.38 -7.33
CA LEU A 43 3.43 -15.63 -6.88
C LEU A 43 4.22 -16.39 -5.82
N ILE A 44 3.55 -17.07 -4.89
CA ILE A 44 4.19 -17.87 -3.86
C ILE A 44 4.97 -19.03 -4.48
N GLU A 45 4.35 -19.74 -5.43
CA GLU A 45 5.00 -20.82 -6.17
C GLU A 45 6.12 -20.27 -7.08
N SER A 46 5.96 -19.07 -7.63
CA SER A 46 7.06 -18.39 -8.34
C SER A 46 8.25 -18.12 -7.41
N ALA A 47 8.01 -17.66 -6.19
CA ALA A 47 9.05 -17.42 -5.20
C ALA A 47 9.74 -18.72 -4.75
N LYS A 48 8.99 -19.82 -4.58
CA LYS A 48 9.53 -21.16 -4.24
C LYS A 48 10.37 -21.74 -5.37
N SER A 49 9.92 -21.58 -6.62
CA SER A 49 10.59 -22.07 -7.82
C SER A 49 11.77 -21.20 -8.28
N GLY A 50 12.00 -20.04 -7.65
CA GLY A 50 13.08 -19.13 -8.01
C GLY A 50 12.88 -18.46 -9.38
N THR A 51 11.64 -18.33 -9.85
CA THR A 51 11.34 -17.69 -11.14
C THR A 51 11.25 -16.17 -11.01
N TRP A 52 11.31 -15.46 -12.14
CA TRP A 52 11.33 -13.99 -12.16
C TRP A 52 9.99 -13.32 -11.89
N ILE A 53 8.87 -14.06 -11.88
CA ILE A 53 7.52 -13.46 -11.74
C ILE A 53 7.35 -12.79 -10.38
N ALA A 54 7.73 -13.47 -9.29
CA ALA A 54 7.65 -12.94 -7.93
C ALA A 54 8.47 -11.65 -7.74
N PRO A 55 9.79 -11.61 -8.00
CA PRO A 55 10.60 -10.41 -7.79
C PRO A 55 10.20 -9.26 -8.72
N VAL A 56 9.88 -9.52 -9.99
CA VAL A 56 9.44 -8.47 -10.92
C VAL A 56 8.11 -7.85 -10.47
N SER A 57 7.14 -8.68 -10.08
CA SER A 57 5.84 -8.21 -9.59
C SER A 57 6.00 -7.37 -8.31
N THR A 58 6.85 -7.83 -7.38
CA THR A 58 7.17 -7.08 -6.16
C THR A 58 7.78 -5.72 -6.47
N LEU A 59 8.75 -5.65 -7.38
CA LEU A 59 9.38 -4.38 -7.76
C LEU A 59 8.39 -3.40 -8.39
N ILE A 60 7.46 -3.89 -9.22
CA ILE A 60 6.40 -3.06 -9.82
C ILE A 60 5.50 -2.48 -8.71
N VAL A 61 5.01 -3.32 -7.80
CA VAL A 61 4.12 -2.89 -6.71
C VAL A 61 4.84 -1.94 -5.74
N SER A 62 6.06 -2.27 -5.31
CA SER A 62 6.88 -1.41 -4.47
C SER A 62 7.16 -0.05 -5.13
N SER A 63 7.48 -0.04 -6.42
CA SER A 63 7.73 1.20 -7.17
C SER A 63 6.48 2.07 -7.25
N LEU A 64 5.31 1.46 -7.45
CA LEU A 64 4.03 2.18 -7.45
C LEU A 64 3.75 2.85 -6.09
N PHE A 65 4.01 2.15 -4.99
CA PHE A 65 3.89 2.73 -3.64
C PHE A 65 4.94 3.82 -3.34
N ILE A 66 6.17 3.70 -3.86
CA ILE A 66 7.19 4.75 -3.76
C ILE A 66 6.72 6.00 -4.50
N LEU A 67 6.23 5.86 -5.73
CA LEU A 67 5.71 6.99 -6.51
C LEU A 67 4.58 7.68 -5.75
N CYS A 68 3.64 6.90 -5.23
CA CYS A 68 2.57 7.38 -4.37
C CYS A 68 3.09 8.18 -3.16
N SER A 69 4.09 7.66 -2.45
CA SER A 69 4.73 8.35 -1.34
C SER A 69 5.33 9.69 -1.76
N LEU A 70 6.11 9.72 -2.85
CA LEU A 70 6.71 10.94 -3.39
C LEU A 70 5.64 11.97 -3.75
N PHE A 71 4.55 11.55 -4.41
CA PHE A 71 3.47 12.47 -4.74
C PHE A 71 2.75 13.01 -3.51
N ALA A 72 2.49 12.20 -2.48
CA ALA A 72 1.87 12.65 -1.24
C ALA A 72 2.77 13.66 -0.51
N LEU A 73 4.08 13.39 -0.42
CA LEU A 73 5.06 14.31 0.17
C LEU A 73 5.22 15.60 -0.65
N SER A 74 5.10 15.52 -1.98
CA SER A 74 5.05 16.69 -2.87
C SER A 74 3.80 17.52 -2.61
N GLY A 75 2.64 16.87 -2.46
CA GLY A 75 1.38 17.50 -2.09
C GLY A 75 1.45 18.19 -0.73
N ALA A 76 2.15 17.59 0.24
CA ALA A 76 2.38 18.16 1.57
C ALA A 76 3.29 19.41 1.56
N GLY A 77 4.04 19.63 0.48
CA GLY A 77 5.03 20.70 0.36
C GLY A 77 6.38 20.36 0.96
N THR A 78 6.66 19.08 1.24
CA THR A 78 7.94 18.60 1.79
C THR A 78 9.01 18.47 0.71
N ILE A 79 8.61 18.15 -0.53
CA ILE A 79 9.52 18.06 -1.68
C ILE A 79 9.05 19.00 -2.82
N LYS A 80 9.89 19.16 -3.85
CA LYS A 80 9.59 20.01 -5.02
C LYS A 80 8.27 19.57 -5.67
N LYS A 81 7.39 20.54 -5.96
CA LYS A 81 6.05 20.28 -6.53
C LYS A 81 6.15 19.46 -7.81
N ILE A 82 5.55 18.27 -7.79
CA ILE A 82 5.39 17.40 -8.95
C ILE A 82 3.96 17.60 -9.49
N PRO A 83 3.77 17.97 -10.77
CA PRO A 83 2.47 18.23 -11.34
C PRO A 83 1.78 16.91 -11.71
N LEU A 84 1.21 16.19 -10.72
CA LEU A 84 0.25 15.09 -10.94
C LEU A 84 -0.40 14.55 -9.64
N THR A 85 -0.42 15.36 -8.57
CA THR A 85 -0.75 14.93 -7.20
C THR A 85 -2.13 14.29 -7.06
N TYR A 86 -3.11 14.76 -7.84
CA TYR A 86 -4.48 14.24 -7.82
C TYR A 86 -4.59 12.79 -8.29
N LEU A 87 -3.95 12.46 -9.42
CA LEU A 87 -3.89 11.09 -9.95
C LEU A 87 -3.20 10.14 -8.96
N ALA A 88 -2.17 10.62 -8.27
CA ALA A 88 -1.49 9.84 -7.25
C ALA A 88 -2.35 9.60 -6.00
N LEU A 89 -3.07 10.62 -5.52
CA LEU A 89 -4.04 10.49 -4.43
C LEU A 89 -5.13 9.46 -4.78
N LEU A 90 -5.62 9.48 -6.02
CA LEU A 90 -6.59 8.52 -6.52
C LEU A 90 -6.00 7.11 -6.60
N ALA A 91 -4.78 6.97 -7.12
CA ALA A 91 -4.07 5.69 -7.20
C ALA A 91 -3.81 5.10 -5.80
N ILE A 92 -3.39 5.92 -4.83
CA ILE A 92 -3.25 5.52 -3.43
C ILE A 92 -4.59 5.02 -2.91
N ALA A 93 -5.66 5.80 -3.03
CA ALA A 93 -6.97 5.40 -2.54
C ALA A 93 -7.43 4.07 -3.14
N VAL A 94 -7.26 3.88 -4.45
CA VAL A 94 -7.62 2.64 -5.17
C VAL A 94 -6.77 1.47 -4.70
N LEU A 95 -5.44 1.58 -4.69
CA LEU A 95 -4.55 0.52 -4.21
C LEU A 95 -4.86 0.17 -2.77
N CYS A 96 -5.20 1.18 -1.98
CA CYS A 96 -5.46 1.00 -0.58
C CYS A 96 -6.77 0.29 -0.28
N ILE A 97 -7.83 0.68 -0.98
CA ILE A 97 -9.12 0.00 -0.93
C ILE A 97 -8.97 -1.41 -1.46
N LEU A 98 -8.28 -1.62 -2.58
CA LEU A 98 -8.04 -2.95 -3.13
C LEU A 98 -7.34 -3.86 -2.12
N ARG A 99 -6.29 -3.39 -1.42
CA ARG A 99 -5.55 -4.19 -0.43
C ARG A 99 -6.36 -4.45 0.84
N GLY A 100 -7.05 -3.44 1.37
CA GLY A 100 -7.91 -3.61 2.53
C GLY A 100 -9.09 -4.55 2.24
N LEU A 101 -9.70 -4.38 1.07
CA LEU A 101 -10.82 -5.19 0.63
C LEU A 101 -10.38 -6.60 0.25
N SER A 102 -9.21 -6.81 -0.38
CA SER A 102 -8.71 -8.14 -0.74
C SER A 102 -8.37 -8.99 0.48
N THR A 103 -8.01 -8.37 1.60
CA THR A 103 -7.72 -9.07 2.87
C THR A 103 -8.93 -9.85 3.40
N ILE A 104 -10.15 -9.32 3.23
CA ILE A 104 -11.39 -9.95 3.73
C ILE A 104 -11.75 -11.25 2.96
N PRO A 105 -11.92 -11.27 1.63
CA PRO A 105 -12.21 -12.50 0.89
C PRO A 105 -11.03 -13.47 0.89
N LEU A 106 -9.77 -13.00 0.83
CA LEU A 106 -8.63 -13.93 0.88
C LEU A 106 -8.53 -14.65 2.23
N SER A 107 -8.85 -13.98 3.34
CA SER A 107 -8.87 -14.64 4.65
C SER A 107 -10.00 -15.66 4.80
N LEU A 108 -11.10 -15.52 4.05
CA LEU A 108 -12.18 -16.50 4.01
C LEU A 108 -11.89 -17.68 3.08
N VAL A 109 -11.21 -17.44 1.95
CA VAL A 109 -10.92 -18.47 0.94
C VAL A 109 -9.67 -19.29 1.29
N PHE A 110 -8.66 -18.67 1.90
CA PHE A 110 -7.39 -19.31 2.27
C PHE A 110 -7.10 -19.16 3.77
N PRO A 111 -7.91 -19.76 4.66
CA PRO A 111 -7.73 -19.62 6.10
C PRO A 111 -6.37 -20.11 6.59
N GLU A 112 -5.73 -21.05 5.87
CA GLU A 112 -4.41 -21.58 6.24
C GLU A 112 -3.26 -20.60 5.98
N MET A 113 -3.44 -19.59 5.11
CA MET A 113 -2.45 -18.54 4.88
C MET A 113 -2.67 -17.30 5.75
N VAL A 114 -3.68 -17.34 6.63
CA VAL A 114 -3.99 -16.22 7.53
C VAL A 114 -3.08 -16.26 8.74
N SER A 115 -2.05 -15.41 8.74
CA SER A 115 -1.20 -15.18 9.91
C SER A 115 -1.73 -14.04 10.79
N THR A 116 -1.35 -14.04 12.07
CA THR A 116 -1.60 -12.91 12.99
C THR A 116 -1.08 -11.58 12.43
N PHE A 117 0.04 -11.63 11.70
CA PHE A 117 0.60 -10.48 10.98
C PHE A 117 -0.32 -9.98 9.86
N SER A 118 -0.88 -10.90 9.07
CA SER A 118 -1.80 -10.54 7.98
C SER A 118 -3.08 -9.88 8.50
N LEU A 119 -3.67 -10.41 9.58
CA LEU A 119 -4.84 -9.82 10.21
C LEU A 119 -4.56 -8.43 10.81
N ILE A 120 -3.52 -8.30 11.63
CA ILE A 120 -3.17 -7.01 12.26
C ILE A 120 -2.82 -5.97 11.20
N SER A 121 -2.01 -6.35 10.20
CA SER A 121 -1.63 -5.44 9.12
C SER A 121 -2.85 -5.01 8.32
N GLY A 122 -3.79 -5.92 8.03
CA GLY A 122 -5.05 -5.65 7.34
C GLY A 122 -5.97 -4.69 8.10
N PHE A 123 -6.16 -4.88 9.41
CA PHE A 123 -6.97 -3.98 10.24
C PHE A 123 -6.37 -2.58 10.37
N ILE A 124 -5.07 -2.49 10.62
CA ILE A 124 -4.35 -1.21 10.67
C ILE A 124 -4.51 -0.49 9.32
N TRP A 125 -4.35 -1.24 8.23
CA TRP A 125 -4.50 -0.71 6.89
C TRP A 125 -5.92 -0.21 6.60
N LEU A 126 -6.95 -0.99 6.89
CA LEU A 126 -8.35 -0.57 6.72
C LEU A 126 -8.65 0.70 7.54
N TYR A 127 -8.24 0.74 8.80
CA TYR A 127 -8.50 1.88 9.68
C TYR A 127 -7.79 3.15 9.21
N LEU A 128 -6.50 3.06 8.89
CA LEU A 128 -5.70 4.19 8.42
C LEU A 128 -6.20 4.68 7.06
N VAL A 129 -6.58 3.78 6.16
CA VAL A 129 -7.09 4.12 4.82
C VAL A 129 -8.46 4.77 4.91
N PHE A 130 -9.38 4.23 5.71
CA PHE A 130 -10.72 4.80 5.86
C PHE A 130 -10.65 6.22 6.43
N SER A 131 -9.81 6.42 7.46
CA SER A 131 -9.51 7.74 8.02
C SER A 131 -8.91 8.68 6.96
N TRP A 132 -7.95 8.20 6.16
CA TRP A 132 -7.28 9.01 5.15
C TRP A 132 -8.16 9.37 3.96
N VAL A 133 -8.94 8.44 3.41
CA VAL A 133 -9.88 8.66 2.29
C VAL A 133 -10.96 9.65 2.71
N ILE A 134 -11.54 9.50 3.90
CA ILE A 134 -12.53 10.45 4.42
C ILE A 134 -11.92 11.84 4.51
N ILE A 135 -10.73 11.98 5.11
CA ILE A 135 -10.12 13.29 5.33
C ILE A 135 -9.67 13.92 4.00
N CYS A 136 -9.05 13.18 3.09
CA CYS A 136 -8.60 13.72 1.80
C CYS A 136 -9.77 14.08 0.87
N VAL A 137 -10.81 13.24 0.77
CA VAL A 137 -12.00 13.54 -0.05
C VAL A 137 -12.76 14.73 0.51
N TRP A 138 -12.98 14.79 1.83
CA TRP A 138 -13.64 15.93 2.46
C TRP A 138 -12.84 17.23 2.32
N PHE A 139 -11.52 17.21 2.50
CA PHE A 139 -10.71 18.44 2.41
C PHE A 139 -10.47 18.92 0.97
N HIS A 140 -10.40 18.03 -0.02
CA HIS A 140 -10.30 18.44 -1.43
C HIS A 140 -11.66 18.91 -1.98
N ALA A 141 -12.78 18.41 -1.46
CA ALA A 141 -14.12 18.91 -1.79
C ALA A 141 -14.44 20.28 -1.16
N LEU A 142 -13.63 20.74 -0.20
CA LEU A 142 -13.81 22.00 0.54
C LEU A 142 -12.77 23.09 0.17
N SER A 143 -11.92 22.86 -0.83
CA SER A 143 -10.91 23.83 -1.32
C SER A 143 -11.11 24.19 -2.77
#